data_AF-A0A7Y4YC38-F1
#
_entry.id   AF-A0A7Y4YC38-F1
#
_cell.length_a   1.000
_cell.length_b   1.000
_cell.length_c   1.000
_cell.angle_alpha   90.00
_cell.angle_beta   90.00
_cell.angle_gamma   90.00
#
_symmetry.space_group_name_H-M   'P 1'
#
loop_
_entity.id
_entity.type
_entity.pdbx_description
1 polymer ?
#
loop_
_entity_poly.entity_id
_entity_poly.type
_entity_poly.pdbx_seq_one_letter_code
_entity_poly.pdbx_strand_id
1 'polypeptide(L)'
;MKKYTFLILLLFSCAANAAANFDTIKPPIQRQRFHDKINEEQKLLDKADGKIDGAIKVSGNEEINLAVTDVLIRRVDDMQNAIEQNDKIKANNEKVRYLTYIESLVKTFRANWRSNKIKPVFAPVLVDNFEQIMKATIDSISMAPFIKAMPYEVALINAAIFINNKGYQESKNIVYLKFCALNPDKVLLTLLHLTAKKVLLIV
;
A
#
# COMPACT_ATOMS: atom_id res chain seq x y z
N MET A 1 51.61 -2.31 28.36
CA MET A 1 50.18 -2.11 28.08
C MET A 1 49.86 -1.40 26.76
N LYS A 2 50.84 -0.98 25.94
CA LYS A 2 50.59 -0.32 24.63
C LYS A 2 50.59 -1.26 23.41
N LYS A 3 51.06 -2.51 23.55
CA LYS A 3 51.19 -3.48 22.43
C LYS A 3 49.87 -4.19 22.07
N TYR A 4 48.96 -4.35 23.04
CA TYR A 4 47.66 -5.00 22.81
C TYR A 4 46.56 -4.02 22.35
N THR A 5 46.77 -2.72 22.55
CA THR A 5 45.81 -1.68 22.13
C THR A 5 45.74 -1.56 20.61
N PHE A 6 46.83 -1.86 19.89
CA PHE A 6 46.86 -1.84 18.44
C PHE A 6 46.16 -3.07 17.82
N LEU A 7 46.20 -4.22 18.50
CA LEU A 7 45.54 -5.46 18.05
C LEU A 7 44.01 -5.39 18.19
N ILE A 8 43.51 -4.69 19.21
CA ILE A 8 42.07 -4.49 19.45
C ILE A 8 41.48 -3.50 18.44
N LEU A 9 42.23 -2.47 18.02
CA LEU A 9 41.77 -1.52 17.00
C LEU A 9 41.65 -2.15 15.61
N LEU A 10 42.47 -3.16 15.31
CA LEU A 10 42.50 -3.85 14.02
C LEU A 10 41.40 -4.92 13.86
N LEU A 11 40.85 -5.42 14.97
CA LEU A 11 39.69 -6.32 14.98
C LEU A 11 38.37 -5.55 14.83
N PHE A 12 38.32 -4.26 15.19
CA PHE A 12 37.11 -3.45 15.08
C PHE A 12 36.86 -2.90 13.66
N SER A 13 37.90 -2.79 12.82
CA SER A 13 37.79 -2.31 11.44
C SER A 13 37.28 -3.35 10.44
N CYS A 14 37.21 -4.63 10.82
CA CYS A 14 36.71 -5.71 9.96
C CYS A 14 35.18 -5.93 10.08
N ALA A 15 34.52 -5.34 11.09
CA ALA A 15 33.08 -5.50 11.31
C ALA A 15 32.20 -4.43 10.63
N ALA A 16 32.79 -3.44 9.95
CA ALA A 16 32.05 -2.28 9.43
C ALA A 16 31.59 -2.39 7.96
N ASN A 17 31.84 -3.51 7.28
CA ASN A 17 31.43 -3.70 5.88
C ASN A 17 30.39 -4.82 5.73
N ALA A 18 29.27 -4.68 6.45
CA ALA A 18 28.01 -5.25 5.99
C ALA A 18 27.20 -4.12 5.34
N ALA A 19 27.70 -3.58 4.22
CA ALA A 19 26.84 -2.86 3.32
C ALA A 19 25.83 -3.88 2.79
N ALA A 20 24.59 -3.82 3.28
CA ALA A 20 23.50 -4.56 2.70
C ALA A 20 23.35 -4.10 1.25
N ASN A 21 23.87 -4.89 0.31
CA ASN A 21 23.47 -4.77 -1.08
C ASN A 21 21.97 -5.05 -1.09
N PHE A 22 21.15 -4.01 -1.22
CA PHE A 22 19.79 -4.16 -1.71
C PHE A 22 19.90 -4.60 -3.16
N ASP A 23 20.20 -5.88 -3.38
CA ASP A 23 20.10 -6.48 -4.69
C ASP A 23 18.63 -6.39 -5.09
N THR A 24 18.32 -5.47 -6.01
CA THR A 24 17.01 -5.44 -6.67
C THR A 24 16.82 -6.82 -7.28
N ILE A 25 15.90 -7.59 -6.69
CA ILE A 25 15.62 -8.94 -7.13
C ILE A 25 15.16 -8.83 -8.56
N LYS A 26 15.84 -9.47 -9.49
CA LYS A 26 15.35 -9.54 -10.87
C LYS A 26 14.11 -10.43 -10.88
N PRO A 27 12.90 -9.88 -11.08
CA PRO A 27 11.70 -10.69 -11.06
C PRO A 27 11.72 -11.61 -12.29
N PRO A 28 11.11 -12.80 -12.21
CA PRO A 28 10.98 -13.66 -13.39
C PRO A 28 10.30 -12.93 -14.55
N ILE A 29 10.76 -13.17 -15.78
CA ILE A 29 10.35 -12.42 -16.97
C ILE A 29 8.83 -12.32 -17.17
N GLN A 30 8.08 -13.36 -16.79
CA GLN A 30 6.62 -13.39 -16.89
C GLN A 30 5.92 -12.36 -15.99
N ARG A 31 6.58 -11.94 -14.90
CA ARG A 31 6.08 -10.95 -13.94
C ARG A 31 6.66 -9.56 -14.12
N GLN A 32 7.73 -9.40 -14.92
CA GLN A 32 8.38 -8.11 -15.17
C GLN A 32 7.37 -7.01 -15.53
N ARG A 33 6.42 -7.30 -16.42
CA ARG A 33 5.38 -6.34 -16.83
C ARG A 33 4.54 -5.76 -15.67
N PHE A 34 4.40 -6.48 -14.56
CA PHE A 34 3.63 -6.02 -13.41
C PHE A 34 4.46 -5.10 -12.51
N HIS A 35 5.76 -5.40 -12.37
CA HIS A 35 6.72 -4.49 -11.76
C HIS A 35 6.83 -3.19 -12.59
N ASP A 36 6.89 -3.31 -13.92
CA ASP A 36 6.96 -2.15 -14.82
C ASP A 36 5.74 -1.22 -14.66
N LYS A 37 4.55 -1.78 -14.47
CA LYS A 37 3.33 -1.01 -14.19
C LYS A 37 3.38 -0.27 -12.87
N ILE A 38 3.89 -0.91 -11.82
CA ILE A 38 4.07 -0.26 -10.51
C ILE A 38 5.06 0.90 -10.66
N ASN A 39 6.19 0.67 -11.33
CA ASN A 39 7.20 1.68 -11.63
C ASN A 39 6.64 2.84 -12.46
N GLU A 40 5.75 2.55 -13.43
CA GLU A 40 5.07 3.58 -14.21
C GLU A 40 4.14 4.42 -13.32
N GLU A 41 3.36 3.81 -12.44
CA GLU A 41 2.47 4.53 -11.53
C GLU A 41 3.26 5.37 -10.51
N GLN A 42 4.40 4.88 -10.01
CA GLN A 42 5.35 5.64 -9.17
C GLN A 42 5.95 6.83 -9.93
N LYS A 43 6.42 6.65 -11.17
CA LYS A 43 6.94 7.75 -12.01
C LYS A 43 5.89 8.82 -12.29
N LEU A 44 4.65 8.41 -12.52
CA LEU A 44 3.54 9.34 -12.74
C LEU A 44 3.15 10.08 -11.45
N LEU A 45 3.35 9.47 -10.29
CA LEU A 45 3.16 10.11 -8.99
C LEU A 45 4.28 11.09 -8.66
N ASP A 46 5.54 10.72 -8.92
CA ASP A 46 6.72 11.60 -8.86
C ASP A 46 6.51 12.84 -9.75
N LYS A 47 6.12 12.61 -11.01
CA LYS A 47 5.77 13.66 -11.99
C LYS A 47 4.60 14.57 -11.59
N ALA A 48 3.88 14.31 -10.50
CA ALA A 48 2.68 15.07 -10.19
C ALA A 48 2.96 16.56 -9.88
N ASP A 49 4.18 16.90 -9.49
CA ASP A 49 4.64 18.27 -9.24
C ASP A 49 5.32 18.92 -10.47
N GLY A 50 5.44 18.17 -11.57
CA GLY A 50 6.10 18.58 -12.81
C GLY A 50 7.52 18.08 -12.99
N LYS A 51 8.11 17.36 -12.03
CA LYS A 51 9.48 16.85 -12.08
C LYS A 51 9.55 15.33 -11.90
N ILE A 52 10.62 14.72 -12.38
CA ILE A 52 10.91 13.30 -12.11
C ILE A 52 12.29 13.28 -11.47
N ASP A 53 12.32 13.45 -10.16
CA ASP A 53 13.55 13.51 -9.37
C ASP A 53 13.55 12.51 -8.20
N GLY A 54 12.53 11.64 -8.12
CA GLY A 54 12.37 10.65 -7.07
C GLY A 54 11.81 11.23 -5.77
N ALA A 55 11.36 12.48 -5.76
CA ALA A 55 10.75 13.13 -4.60
C ALA A 55 9.31 13.55 -4.90
N ILE A 56 8.35 13.01 -4.16
CA ILE A 56 6.94 13.31 -4.37
C ILE A 56 6.57 14.57 -3.59
N LYS A 57 6.42 15.69 -4.28
CA LYS A 57 5.91 16.94 -3.69
C LYS A 57 4.39 17.01 -3.72
N VAL A 58 3.77 16.61 -2.60
CA VAL A 58 2.31 16.58 -2.44
C VAL A 58 1.72 17.80 -1.74
N SER A 59 2.54 18.58 -1.04
CA SER A 59 2.13 19.76 -0.29
C SER A 59 3.28 20.75 -0.08
N GLY A 60 2.99 21.88 0.58
CA GLY A 60 4.02 22.81 1.04
C GLY A 60 4.77 22.36 2.30
N ASN A 61 4.36 21.26 2.95
CA ASN A 61 5.03 20.71 4.12
C ASN A 61 6.02 19.62 3.69
N GLU A 62 7.30 19.85 3.96
CA GLU A 62 8.38 18.96 3.56
C GLU A 62 8.36 17.61 4.27
N GLU A 63 8.00 17.58 5.55
CA GLU A 63 7.89 16.32 6.31
C GLU A 63 6.83 15.41 5.71
N ILE A 64 5.70 15.98 5.27
CA ILE A 64 4.66 15.22 4.56
C ILE A 64 5.20 14.70 3.22
N ASN A 65 5.92 15.52 2.46
CA ASN A 65 6.49 15.11 1.17
C ASN A 65 7.49 13.95 1.33
N LEU A 66 8.37 14.04 2.33
CA LEU A 66 9.33 12.99 2.67
C LEU A 66 8.62 11.70 3.11
N ALA A 67 7.62 11.80 3.98
CA ALA A 67 6.84 10.65 4.42
C ALA A 67 6.10 9.97 3.26
N VAL A 68 5.51 10.74 2.34
CA VAL A 68 4.85 10.19 1.15
C VAL A 68 5.86 9.54 0.20
N THR A 69 7.01 10.17 -0.01
CA THR A 69 8.08 9.63 -0.85
C THR A 69 8.61 8.31 -0.31
N ASP A 70 8.89 8.23 0.99
CA ASP A 70 9.37 7.01 1.64
C ASP A 70 8.38 5.85 1.44
N VAL A 71 7.10 6.09 1.69
CA VAL A 71 6.11 5.00 1.70
C VAL A 71 5.61 4.59 0.31
N LEU A 72 5.61 5.50 -0.68
CA LEU A 72 5.09 5.20 -2.02
C LEU A 72 6.18 4.89 -3.06
N ILE A 73 7.43 5.27 -2.79
CA ILE A 73 8.56 4.86 -3.62
C ILE A 73 9.26 3.69 -2.93
N ARG A 74 10.06 3.95 -1.89
CA ARG A 74 10.94 2.95 -1.27
C ARG A 74 10.17 1.75 -0.72
N ARG A 75 9.15 1.96 0.13
CA ARG A 75 8.41 0.82 0.74
C ARG A 75 7.59 0.04 -0.27
N VAL A 76 7.11 0.68 -1.34
CA VAL A 76 6.45 -0.03 -2.44
C VAL A 76 7.42 -0.97 -3.15
N ASP A 77 8.66 -0.55 -3.37
CA ASP A 77 9.72 -1.40 -3.94
C ASP A 77 10.06 -2.55 -2.99
N ASP A 78 10.14 -2.27 -1.69
CA ASP A 78 10.33 -3.32 -0.67
C ASP A 78 9.17 -4.33 -0.68
N MET A 79 7.92 -3.88 -0.86
CA MET A 79 6.75 -4.76 -0.99
C MET A 79 6.83 -5.63 -2.25
N GLN A 80 7.27 -5.08 -3.38
CA GLN A 80 7.48 -5.84 -4.62
C GLN A 80 8.48 -6.99 -4.38
N ASN A 81 9.62 -6.67 -3.74
CA ASN A 81 10.63 -7.66 -3.38
C ASN A 81 10.08 -8.70 -2.39
N ALA A 82 9.33 -8.27 -1.38
CA ALA A 82 8.73 -9.16 -0.40
C ALA A 82 7.78 -10.17 -1.05
N ILE A 83 6.96 -9.76 -2.03
CA ILE A 83 6.09 -10.69 -2.78
C ILE A 83 6.92 -11.70 -3.57
N GLU A 84 8.02 -11.27 -4.17
CA GLU A 84 8.89 -12.17 -4.94
C GLU A 84 9.61 -13.19 -4.05
N GLN A 85 9.97 -12.83 -2.82
CA GLN A 85 10.64 -13.72 -1.85
C GLN A 85 9.68 -14.55 -0.99
N ASN A 86 8.38 -14.27 -1.00
CA ASN A 86 7.46 -14.92 -0.07
C ASN A 86 7.15 -16.38 -0.48
N ASP A 87 7.66 -17.34 0.29
CA ASP A 87 7.47 -18.78 0.08
C ASP A 87 6.04 -19.27 0.31
N LYS A 88 5.20 -18.48 0.99
CA LYS A 88 3.75 -18.79 1.14
C LYS A 88 2.99 -18.54 -0.16
N ILE A 89 3.48 -17.65 -1.03
CA ILE A 89 2.82 -17.28 -2.29
C ILE A 89 3.47 -18.08 -3.43
N LYS A 90 3.13 -19.37 -3.53
CA LYS A 90 3.83 -20.28 -4.46
C LYS A 90 3.39 -20.10 -5.91
N ALA A 91 2.11 -19.89 -6.13
CA ALA A 91 1.55 -19.84 -7.48
C ALA A 91 1.84 -18.50 -8.17
N ASN A 92 2.28 -18.56 -9.43
CA ASN A 92 2.59 -17.37 -10.23
C ASN A 92 1.42 -16.38 -10.27
N ASN A 93 0.18 -16.88 -10.46
CA ASN A 93 -1.01 -16.04 -10.53
C ASN A 93 -1.31 -15.32 -9.21
N GLU A 94 -0.89 -15.89 -8.08
CA GLU A 94 -1.05 -15.23 -6.79
C GLU A 94 -0.05 -14.11 -6.61
N LYS A 95 1.23 -14.31 -6.98
CA LYS A 95 2.22 -13.22 -7.00
C LYS A 95 1.76 -12.09 -7.92
N VAL A 96 1.29 -12.42 -9.12
CA VAL A 96 0.70 -11.45 -10.05
C VAL A 96 -0.45 -10.68 -9.38
N ARG A 97 -1.37 -11.36 -8.69
CA ARG A 97 -2.48 -10.72 -7.99
C ARG A 97 -2.00 -9.72 -6.92
N TYR A 98 -1.01 -10.07 -6.12
CA TYR A 98 -0.46 -9.16 -5.11
C TYR A 98 0.28 -7.97 -5.73
N LEU A 99 1.03 -8.17 -6.82
CA LEU A 99 1.62 -7.07 -7.58
C LEU A 99 0.55 -6.13 -8.15
N THR A 100 -0.58 -6.66 -8.64
CA THR A 100 -1.72 -5.83 -9.08
C THR A 100 -2.37 -5.06 -7.91
N TYR A 101 -2.36 -5.61 -6.70
CA TYR A 101 -2.80 -4.85 -5.52
C TYR A 101 -1.87 -3.68 -5.21
N ILE A 102 -0.56 -3.87 -5.32
CA ILE A 102 0.44 -2.80 -5.15
C ILE A 102 0.29 -1.73 -6.24
N GLU A 103 0.12 -2.12 -7.51
CA GLU A 103 -0.18 -1.19 -8.62
C GLU A 103 -1.43 -0.36 -8.29
N SER A 104 -2.50 -1.03 -7.83
CA SER A 104 -3.76 -0.38 -7.48
C SER A 104 -3.59 0.60 -6.33
N LEU A 105 -2.78 0.28 -5.31
CA LEU A 105 -2.49 1.17 -4.19
C LEU A 105 -1.90 2.50 -4.66
N VAL A 106 -0.80 2.47 -5.43
CA VAL A 106 -0.12 3.68 -5.91
C VAL A 106 -1.03 4.50 -6.81
N LYS A 107 -1.67 3.83 -7.78
CA LYS A 107 -2.60 4.45 -8.73
C LYS A 107 -3.78 5.11 -8.03
N THR A 108 -4.43 4.40 -7.10
CA THR A 108 -5.60 4.89 -6.37
C THR A 108 -5.23 6.02 -5.43
N PHE A 109 -4.09 5.95 -4.73
CA PHE A 109 -3.61 7.08 -3.93
C PHE A 109 -3.42 8.33 -4.79
N ARG A 110 -2.65 8.23 -5.89
CA ARG A 110 -2.40 9.36 -6.80
C ARG A 110 -3.72 9.99 -7.29
N ALA A 111 -4.65 9.16 -7.76
CA ALA A 111 -5.93 9.63 -8.27
C ALA A 111 -6.79 10.33 -7.20
N ASN A 112 -6.85 9.77 -5.99
CA ASN A 112 -7.63 10.34 -4.89
C ASN A 112 -6.98 11.61 -4.34
N TRP A 113 -5.66 11.67 -4.24
CA TRP A 113 -4.96 12.86 -3.80
C TRP A 113 -5.17 14.01 -4.79
N ARG A 114 -4.97 13.77 -6.10
CA ARG A 114 -5.20 14.79 -7.15
C ARG A 114 -6.65 15.29 -7.21
N SER A 115 -7.61 14.49 -6.75
CA SER A 115 -9.02 14.86 -6.68
C SER A 115 -9.47 15.30 -5.28
N ASN A 116 -8.53 15.56 -4.36
CA ASN A 116 -8.78 15.98 -2.98
C ASN A 116 -9.69 15.02 -2.18
N LYS A 117 -9.72 13.74 -2.54
CA LYS A 117 -10.49 12.69 -1.85
C LYS A 117 -9.71 12.03 -0.72
N ILE A 118 -8.39 12.22 -0.68
CA ILE A 118 -7.53 11.78 0.43
C ILE A 118 -6.48 12.85 0.70
N LYS A 119 -6.22 13.12 1.98
CA LYS A 119 -5.13 14.02 2.38
C LYS A 119 -3.80 13.28 2.28
N PRO A 120 -2.71 13.91 1.81
CA PRO A 120 -1.43 13.24 1.65
C PRO A 120 -0.84 12.68 2.94
N VAL A 121 -1.15 13.31 4.09
CA VAL A 121 -0.75 12.84 5.43
C VAL A 121 -1.25 11.42 5.75
N PHE A 122 -2.26 10.92 5.02
CA PHE A 122 -2.73 9.55 5.18
C PHE A 122 -1.90 8.51 4.40
N ALA A 123 -0.94 8.90 3.57
CA ALA A 123 -0.15 7.94 2.79
C ALA A 123 0.56 6.88 3.68
N PRO A 124 1.23 7.25 4.80
CA PRO A 124 1.91 6.26 5.63
C PRO A 124 0.94 5.25 6.24
N VAL A 125 -0.15 5.72 6.86
CA VAL A 125 -1.15 4.83 7.47
C VAL A 125 -1.90 4.00 6.44
N LEU A 126 -2.09 4.51 5.22
CA LEU A 126 -2.68 3.75 4.12
C LEU A 126 -1.79 2.56 3.74
N VAL A 127 -0.49 2.80 3.57
CA VAL A 127 0.51 1.76 3.23
C VAL A 127 0.68 0.77 4.38
N ASP A 128 0.76 1.23 5.63
CA ASP A 128 0.83 0.36 6.82
C ASP A 128 -0.37 -0.58 6.91
N ASN A 129 -1.57 -0.04 6.68
CA ASN A 129 -2.78 -0.85 6.71
C ASN A 129 -2.87 -1.80 5.52
N PHE A 130 -2.41 -1.38 4.35
CA PHE A 130 -2.32 -2.23 3.17
C PHE A 130 -1.41 -3.44 3.42
N GLU A 131 -0.21 -3.24 3.98
CA GLU A 131 0.72 -4.33 4.31
C GLU A 131 0.12 -5.30 5.33
N GLN A 132 -0.56 -4.79 6.36
CA GLN A 132 -1.27 -5.61 7.35
C GLN A 132 -2.36 -6.47 6.71
N ILE A 133 -3.16 -5.89 5.81
CA ILE A 133 -4.21 -6.62 5.09
C ILE A 133 -3.62 -7.63 4.10
N MET A 134 -2.53 -7.28 3.43
CA MET A 134 -1.82 -8.20 2.54
C MET A 134 -1.33 -9.43 3.31
N LYS A 135 -0.67 -9.23 4.46
CA LYS A 135 -0.24 -10.30 5.36
C LYS A 135 -1.43 -11.14 5.84
N ALA A 136 -2.50 -10.49 6.30
CA ALA A 136 -3.72 -11.18 6.71
C ALA A 136 -4.32 -12.01 5.56
N THR A 137 -4.32 -11.50 4.34
CA THR A 137 -4.84 -12.21 3.15
C THR A 137 -4.00 -13.45 2.84
N ILE A 138 -2.68 -13.34 2.90
CA ILE A 138 -1.75 -14.47 2.73
C ILE A 138 -2.03 -15.54 3.80
N ASP A 139 -2.28 -15.11 5.04
CA ASP A 139 -2.57 -16.01 6.17
C ASP A 139 -4.05 -16.43 6.25
N SER A 140 -4.88 -16.12 5.25
CA SER A 140 -6.32 -16.41 5.21
C SER A 140 -7.15 -15.83 6.37
N ILE A 141 -6.65 -14.74 6.95
CA ILE A 141 -7.26 -13.95 8.03
C ILE A 141 -8.18 -12.87 7.41
N SER A 142 -9.30 -12.62 8.09
CA SER A 142 -10.24 -11.55 7.70
C SER A 142 -9.57 -10.18 7.76
N MET A 143 -9.77 -9.37 6.72
CA MET A 143 -9.29 -7.99 6.71
C MET A 143 -10.16 -7.01 7.52
N ALA A 144 -11.36 -7.43 7.93
CA ALA A 144 -12.35 -6.54 8.55
C ALA A 144 -11.84 -5.79 9.80
N PRO A 145 -11.07 -6.41 10.72
CA PRO A 145 -10.51 -5.69 11.87
C PRO A 145 -9.58 -4.54 11.45
N PHE A 146 -8.76 -4.76 10.43
CA PHE A 146 -7.83 -3.77 9.89
C PHE A 146 -8.57 -2.61 9.21
N ILE A 147 -9.68 -2.89 8.52
CA ILE A 147 -10.54 -1.86 7.91
C ILE A 147 -11.30 -1.07 8.99
N LYS A 148 -11.77 -1.74 10.05
CA LYS A 148 -12.51 -1.10 11.16
C LYS A 148 -11.67 -0.05 11.89
N ALA A 149 -10.38 -0.31 12.09
CA ALA A 149 -9.48 0.57 12.81
C ALA A 149 -9.13 1.88 12.05
N MET A 150 -9.39 1.95 10.74
CA MET A 150 -8.89 3.05 9.90
C MET A 150 -9.90 4.19 9.71
N PRO A 151 -9.43 5.42 9.40
CA PRO A 151 -10.27 6.49 8.87
C PRO A 151 -11.01 6.08 7.59
N TYR A 152 -12.08 6.78 7.25
CA TYR A 152 -12.95 6.43 6.12
C TYR A 152 -12.20 6.31 4.79
N GLU A 153 -11.34 7.27 4.47
CA GLU A 153 -10.60 7.33 3.20
C GLU A 153 -9.66 6.14 3.04
N VAL A 154 -8.91 5.81 4.10
CA VAL A 154 -7.99 4.67 4.15
C VAL A 154 -8.76 3.35 4.05
N ALA A 155 -9.83 3.22 4.84
CA ALA A 155 -10.70 2.06 4.85
C ALA A 155 -11.34 1.82 3.47
N LEU A 156 -11.82 2.88 2.82
CA LEU A 156 -12.43 2.84 1.50
C LEU A 156 -11.46 2.32 0.43
N ILE A 157 -10.25 2.89 0.38
CA ILE A 157 -9.23 2.49 -0.60
C ILE A 157 -8.82 1.04 -0.39
N ASN A 158 -8.41 0.65 0.82
CA ASN A 158 -7.91 -0.70 1.06
C ASN A 158 -9.01 -1.76 0.90
N ALA A 159 -10.24 -1.50 1.35
CA ALA A 159 -11.34 -2.44 1.13
C ALA A 159 -11.63 -2.66 -0.36
N ALA A 160 -11.50 -1.61 -1.19
CA ALA A 160 -11.72 -1.71 -2.63
C ALA A 160 -10.62 -2.48 -3.38
N ILE A 161 -9.39 -2.54 -2.83
CA ILE A 161 -8.28 -3.29 -3.44
C ILE A 161 -8.38 -4.79 -3.11
N PHE A 162 -8.63 -5.14 -1.85
CA PHE A 162 -8.61 -6.53 -1.38
C PHE A 162 -9.96 -7.25 -1.52
N ILE A 163 -10.56 -7.21 -2.70
CA ILE A 163 -11.90 -7.79 -2.97
C ILE A 163 -11.99 -9.31 -2.74
N ASN A 164 -10.85 -10.01 -2.80
CA ASN A 164 -10.79 -11.47 -2.64
C ASN A 164 -10.47 -11.89 -1.20
N ASN A 165 -10.27 -10.95 -0.28
CA ASN A 165 -10.04 -11.31 1.13
C ASN A 165 -11.34 -11.84 1.77
N LYS A 166 -11.20 -12.83 2.66
CA LYS A 166 -12.31 -13.43 3.44
C LYS A 166 -13.23 -12.41 4.12
N GLY A 167 -12.68 -11.28 4.58
CA GLY A 167 -13.38 -10.20 5.26
C GLY A 167 -14.04 -9.16 4.35
N TYR A 168 -14.01 -9.31 3.03
CA TYR A 168 -14.41 -8.24 2.11
C TYR A 168 -15.85 -7.77 2.28
N GLN A 169 -16.82 -8.67 2.42
CA GLN A 169 -18.23 -8.27 2.59
C GLN A 169 -18.45 -7.51 3.90
N GLU A 170 -17.82 -7.96 4.99
CA GLU A 170 -17.88 -7.26 6.27
C GLU A 170 -17.21 -5.88 6.18
N SER A 171 -16.04 -5.79 5.53
CA SER A 171 -15.35 -4.53 5.29
C SER A 171 -16.18 -3.53 4.50
N LYS A 172 -16.96 -3.97 3.50
CA LYS A 172 -17.89 -3.09 2.77
C LYS A 172 -18.94 -2.48 3.71
N ASN A 173 -19.49 -3.28 4.62
CA ASN A 173 -20.45 -2.79 5.61
C ASN A 173 -19.79 -1.79 6.55
N ILE A 174 -18.57 -2.08 7.01
CA ILE A 174 -17.79 -1.16 7.86
C ILE A 174 -17.53 0.18 7.15
N VAL A 175 -17.10 0.15 5.89
CA VAL A 175 -16.87 1.37 5.09
C VAL A 175 -18.17 2.14 4.89
N TYR A 176 -19.29 1.47 4.63
CA TYR A 176 -20.60 2.11 4.51
C TYR A 176 -21.03 2.79 5.81
N LEU A 177 -20.86 2.13 6.96
CA LEU A 177 -21.15 2.73 8.27
C LEU A 177 -20.27 3.96 8.54
N LYS A 178 -18.98 3.92 8.18
CA LYS A 178 -18.08 5.09 8.25
C LYS A 178 -18.57 6.23 7.34
N PHE A 179 -19.04 5.92 6.12
CA PHE A 179 -19.63 6.91 5.22
C PHE A 179 -20.86 7.58 5.83
N CYS A 180 -21.79 6.79 6.39
CA CYS A 180 -22.99 7.27 7.05
C CYS A 180 -22.67 8.17 8.25
N ALA A 181 -21.66 7.81 9.05
CA ALA A 181 -21.22 8.61 10.19
C ALA A 181 -20.67 9.98 9.78
N LEU A 182 -20.02 10.07 8.61
CA LEU A 182 -19.49 11.32 8.07
C LEU A 182 -20.53 12.15 7.29
N ASN A 183 -21.60 11.52 6.82
CA ASN A 183 -22.63 12.13 5.96
C ASN A 183 -24.04 11.71 6.44
N PRO A 184 -24.46 12.08 7.66
CA PRO A 184 -25.75 11.66 8.24
C PRO A 184 -26.95 12.10 7.38
N ASP A 185 -26.83 13.21 6.67
CA ASP A 185 -27.81 13.76 5.71
C ASP A 185 -28.00 12.89 4.45
N LYS A 186 -27.03 12.04 4.10
CA LYS A 186 -27.05 11.23 2.87
C LYS A 186 -27.47 9.78 3.09
N VAL A 187 -27.77 9.40 4.34
CA VAL A 187 -28.08 8.01 4.72
C VAL A 187 -29.40 7.55 4.10
N LEU A 188 -30.46 8.35 4.19
CA LEU A 188 -31.78 8.01 3.65
C LEU A 188 -31.75 7.78 2.12
N LEU A 189 -30.99 8.60 1.39
CA LEU A 189 -30.84 8.49 -0.07
C LEU A 189 -30.11 7.20 -0.49
N THR A 190 -29.10 6.77 0.29
CA THR A 190 -28.35 5.55 -0.02
C THR A 190 -29.15 4.28 0.31
N LEU A 191 -29.92 4.27 1.40
CA LEU A 191 -30.78 3.14 1.76
C LEU A 191 -31.88 2.91 0.72
N LEU A 192 -32.51 3.97 0.22
CA LEU A 192 -33.58 3.88 -0.80
C LEU A 192 -33.06 3.27 -2.12
N HIS A 193 -31.82 3.59 -2.49
CA HIS A 193 -31.20 3.08 -3.72
C HIS A 193 -30.81 1.58 -3.58
N LEU A 194 -30.43 1.14 -2.38
CA LEU A 194 -30.12 -0.27 -2.09
C LEU A 194 -31.37 -1.15 -2.07
N THR A 195 -32.50 -0.64 -1.59
CA THR A 195 -33.79 -1.36 -1.63
C THR A 195 -34.29 -1.53 -3.07
N ALA A 196 -34.16 -0.49 -3.90
CA ALA A 196 -34.56 -0.56 -5.32
C ALA A 196 -33.76 -1.63 -6.11
N LYS A 197 -32.45 -1.74 -5.84
CA LYS A 197 -31.60 -2.75 -6.50
C LYS A 197 -31.90 -4.19 -6.08
N LYS A 198 -32.37 -4.41 -4.84
CA LYS A 198 -32.81 -5.73 -4.38
C LYS A 198 -34.16 -6.14 -4.98
N VAL A 199 -35.07 -5.19 -5.22
CA VAL A 199 -36.38 -5.47 -5.83
C VAL A 199 -36.23 -5.87 -7.31
N LEU A 200 -35.29 -5.27 -8.05
CA LEU A 200 -35.06 -5.60 -9.46
C LEU A 200 -34.43 -6.98 -9.72
N LEU A 201 -33.94 -7.67 -8.69
CA LEU A 201 -33.39 -9.03 -8.79
C LEU A 201 -34.43 -10.11 -8.45
N ILE A 202 -35.68 -9.72 -8.15
CA ILE A 202 -36.79 -10.61 -7.77
C ILE A 202 -37.92 -10.57 -8.82
N VAL A 203 -37.75 -9.86 -9.94
CA VAL A 203 -38.70 -9.80 -11.06
C VAL A 203 -38.09 -10.41 -12.31
#